data_AF-A0A1B7N2P0-F1
#
_entry.id   AF-A0A1B7N2P0-F1
#
_cell.length_a   1.000
_cell.length_b   1.000
_cell.length_c   1.000
_cell.angle_alpha   90.00
_cell.angle_beta   90.00
_cell.angle_gamma   90.00
#
_symmetry.space_group_name_H-M   'P 1'
#
loop_
_entity.id
_entity.type
_entity.pdbx_description
1 polymer ?
#
loop_
_entity_poly.entity_id
_entity_poly.type
_entity_poly.pdbx_seq_one_letter_code
_entity_poly.pdbx_strand_id
1 'polypeptide(L)'
;GYLADVDCRWNVIAGSVDDRTPEERGLKPSKSNTIIPKSRYDSVDLYISNDWTNKPEYNDEPAPYNETIFRRLLNDGIDALLAKHISHLFIRDPLVVFSEAIHQDDIASTDHFESIQSTNWQTLRFKPPPPNSEIGWRVEFRSMEVQMTDFENAAFAVFIVLLSRAILAFNLNFYIPISKVDANMGRAQMRDAARSGKFYFRKSVLPPGHTSPIISTPSPCCSCSPVEWSQGATAKEKKLRNCFPSIPRPPHVEDEPIEDEYEEMTVEEIFVGKAGSKFPGLLGVVEAYIDTLDVSVGGRLQLNKYLELIRRRATGSLQTSATWIRNFVRSHPSYKFDSAVNQEVNYDLMVAVDEIERGVRRAPELLPEDYVPSNGHHSGIT
;
A
#
# COMPACT_ATOMS: atom_id res chain seq x y z
N GLY A 1 -22.77 -5.01 -17.56
CA GLY A 1 -22.21 -5.15 -16.21
C GLY A 1 -23.17 -4.62 -15.18
N TYR A 2 -22.75 -4.49 -13.91
CA TYR A 2 -23.56 -3.88 -12.86
C TYR A 2 -22.74 -2.87 -12.06
N LEU A 3 -23.38 -1.79 -11.60
CA LEU A 3 -22.80 -0.96 -10.55
C LEU A 3 -22.82 -1.74 -9.24
N ALA A 4 -21.64 -1.98 -8.66
CA ALA A 4 -21.49 -2.63 -7.37
C ALA A 4 -21.58 -1.60 -6.22
N ASP A 5 -21.89 -2.07 -5.01
CA ASP A 5 -21.83 -1.26 -3.78
C ASP A 5 -20.45 -1.31 -3.10
N VAL A 6 -19.41 -1.45 -3.92
CA VAL A 6 -18.00 -1.42 -3.58
C VAL A 6 -17.25 -0.63 -4.65
N ASP A 7 -16.08 -0.10 -4.30
CA ASP A 7 -15.26 0.75 -5.19
C ASP A 7 -13.89 0.15 -5.54
N CYS A 8 -13.54 -1.02 -4.99
CA CYS A 8 -12.24 -1.65 -5.21
C CYS A 8 -12.36 -3.12 -5.64
N ARG A 9 -11.29 -3.66 -6.22
CA ARG A 9 -11.28 -5.01 -6.81
C ARG A 9 -10.94 -6.13 -5.82
N TRP A 10 -10.40 -5.80 -4.64
CA TRP A 10 -9.64 -6.73 -3.81
C TRP A 10 -10.41 -8.01 -3.48
N ASN A 11 -11.64 -7.88 -3.00
CA ASN A 11 -12.45 -9.03 -2.58
C ASN A 11 -12.89 -9.90 -3.77
N VAL A 12 -13.06 -9.30 -4.96
CA VAL A 12 -13.38 -10.04 -6.19
C VAL A 12 -12.19 -10.89 -6.59
N ILE A 13 -10.97 -10.34 -6.58
CA ILE A 13 -9.76 -11.10 -6.89
C ILE A 13 -9.52 -12.18 -5.82
N ALA A 14 -9.64 -11.82 -4.54
CA ALA A 14 -9.48 -12.74 -3.42
C ALA A 14 -10.35 -14.00 -3.57
N GLY A 15 -11.64 -13.81 -3.92
CA GLY A 15 -12.58 -14.90 -4.16
C GLY A 15 -12.37 -15.65 -5.48
N SER A 16 -11.78 -15.02 -6.50
CA SER A 16 -11.56 -15.64 -7.82
C SER A 16 -10.48 -16.74 -7.82
N VAL A 17 -9.60 -16.73 -6.81
CA VAL A 17 -8.49 -17.69 -6.64
C VAL A 17 -8.49 -18.32 -5.24
N ASP A 18 -9.62 -18.28 -4.54
CA ASP A 18 -9.78 -18.95 -3.23
C ASP A 18 -9.96 -20.46 -3.45
N ASP A 19 -8.89 -21.21 -3.20
CA ASP A 19 -8.82 -22.65 -3.36
C ASP A 19 -9.24 -23.43 -2.11
N ARG A 20 -9.64 -22.73 -1.03
CA ARG A 20 -10.02 -23.39 0.22
C ARG A 20 -11.26 -24.25 0.04
N THR A 21 -11.12 -25.52 0.42
CA THR A 21 -12.22 -26.47 0.59
C THR A 21 -13.24 -25.95 1.61
N PRO A 22 -14.50 -26.43 1.58
CA PRO A 22 -15.47 -26.14 2.64
C PRO A 22 -14.95 -26.46 4.05
N GLU A 23 -14.14 -27.50 4.21
CA GLU A 23 -13.51 -27.91 5.46
C GLU A 23 -12.47 -26.87 5.94
N GLU A 24 -11.58 -26.40 5.06
CA GLU A 24 -10.59 -25.35 5.39
C GLU A 24 -11.24 -24.01 5.70
N ARG A 25 -12.40 -23.71 5.10
CA ARG A 25 -13.22 -22.54 5.43
C ARG A 25 -14.03 -22.70 6.72
N GLY A 26 -13.95 -23.85 7.39
CA GLY A 26 -14.74 -24.14 8.60
C GLY A 26 -16.24 -24.31 8.35
N LEU A 27 -16.66 -24.49 7.08
CA LEU A 27 -18.07 -24.71 6.70
C LEU A 27 -18.51 -26.17 6.88
N LYS A 28 -17.55 -27.10 6.99
CA LYS A 28 -17.77 -28.53 7.28
C LYS A 28 -16.76 -29.03 8.32
N PRO A 29 -17.10 -30.08 9.09
CA PRO A 29 -16.14 -30.72 9.99
C PRO A 29 -14.92 -31.22 9.22
N SER A 30 -13.72 -30.82 9.66
CA SER A 30 -12.46 -31.25 9.07
C SER A 30 -11.90 -32.49 9.77
N LYS A 31 -11.25 -33.38 9.03
CA LYS A 31 -10.47 -34.50 9.61
C LYS A 31 -9.12 -34.04 10.16
N SER A 32 -8.54 -32.98 9.59
CA SER A 32 -7.26 -32.40 10.01
C SER A 32 -7.42 -31.28 11.04
N ASN A 33 -8.65 -30.79 11.28
CA ASN A 33 -8.97 -29.62 12.09
C ASN A 33 -8.23 -28.32 11.67
N THR A 34 -7.64 -28.28 10.46
CA THR A 34 -6.97 -27.07 9.96
C THR A 34 -8.00 -26.13 9.34
N ILE A 35 -8.26 -25.01 10.02
CA ILE A 35 -9.04 -23.89 9.48
C ILE A 35 -8.05 -22.86 8.94
N ILE A 36 -8.26 -22.41 7.71
CA ILE A 36 -7.45 -21.39 7.06
C ILE A 36 -8.31 -20.12 6.91
N PRO A 37 -8.04 -19.06 7.69
CA PRO A 37 -8.96 -17.93 7.84
C PRO A 37 -9.10 -17.09 6.57
N LYS A 38 -8.02 -16.95 5.80
CA LYS A 38 -7.94 -16.08 4.62
C LYS A 38 -7.72 -16.87 3.33
N SER A 39 -8.12 -16.30 2.20
CA SER A 39 -7.75 -16.83 0.88
C SER A 39 -6.22 -16.73 0.73
N ARG A 40 -5.63 -17.50 -0.19
CA ARG A 40 -4.20 -17.31 -0.55
C ARG A 40 -3.96 -15.97 -1.26
N TYR A 41 -5.01 -15.32 -1.75
CA TYR A 41 -5.01 -13.92 -2.12
C TYR A 41 -5.76 -13.13 -1.04
N ASP A 42 -5.04 -12.42 -0.17
CA ASP A 42 -5.65 -11.61 0.90
C ASP A 42 -4.64 -10.61 1.54
N SER A 43 -5.04 -9.85 2.55
CA SER A 43 -4.11 -9.03 3.33
C SER A 43 -2.95 -9.84 3.93
N VAL A 44 -1.83 -9.16 4.21
CA VAL A 44 -0.71 -9.78 4.95
C VAL A 44 -1.15 -10.37 6.29
N ASP A 45 -0.54 -11.50 6.67
CA ASP A 45 -0.89 -12.23 7.90
C ASP A 45 0.03 -11.89 9.09
N LEU A 46 1.27 -11.47 8.84
CA LEU A 46 2.30 -11.35 9.87
C LEU A 46 3.27 -10.19 9.60
N TYR A 47 3.62 -9.46 10.65
CA TYR A 47 4.84 -8.68 10.72
C TYR A 47 6.05 -9.58 10.96
N ILE A 48 7.16 -9.29 10.26
CA ILE A 48 8.33 -10.18 10.17
C ILE A 48 9.64 -9.58 10.72
N SER A 49 9.66 -8.31 11.16
CA SER A 49 10.89 -7.69 11.68
C SER A 49 11.16 -8.08 13.13
N ASN A 50 12.43 -8.27 13.48
CA ASN A 50 12.88 -8.42 14.87
C ASN A 50 13.19 -7.07 15.55
N ASP A 51 12.87 -5.95 14.90
CA ASP A 51 13.01 -4.63 15.53
C ASP A 51 12.20 -4.55 16.82
N TRP A 52 12.77 -3.92 17.84
CA TRP A 52 12.14 -3.77 19.16
C TRP A 52 10.82 -2.99 19.13
N THR A 53 10.57 -2.22 18.06
CA THR A 53 9.30 -1.52 17.83
C THR A 53 8.19 -2.44 17.33
N ASN A 54 8.51 -3.66 16.87
CA ASN A 54 7.52 -4.69 16.53
C ASN A 54 7.15 -5.48 17.79
N LYS A 55 6.12 -5.03 18.50
CA LYS A 55 5.61 -5.69 19.69
C LYS A 55 4.88 -7.00 19.30
N PRO A 56 5.06 -8.12 20.04
CA PRO A 56 4.38 -9.39 19.76
C PRO A 56 2.86 -9.28 19.62
N GLU A 57 2.26 -8.35 20.35
CA GLU A 57 0.83 -8.04 20.40
C GLU A 57 0.29 -7.51 19.06
N TYR A 58 1.14 -7.09 18.12
CA TYR A 58 0.66 -6.67 16.80
C TYR A 58 0.32 -7.85 15.88
N ASN A 59 0.91 -9.03 16.10
CA ASN A 59 0.54 -10.26 15.39
C ASN A 59 -0.59 -10.97 16.17
N ASP A 60 -1.77 -10.34 16.21
CA ASP A 60 -2.91 -10.73 17.04
C ASP A 60 -3.93 -11.66 16.36
N GLU A 61 -3.75 -11.94 15.06
CA GLU A 61 -4.62 -12.83 14.30
C GLU A 61 -4.03 -14.26 14.17
N PRO A 62 -4.87 -15.30 14.08
CA PRO A 62 -4.41 -16.65 13.78
C PRO A 62 -3.75 -16.73 12.41
N ALA A 63 -2.46 -17.07 12.38
CA ALA A 63 -1.72 -17.40 11.16
C ALA A 63 -1.30 -18.88 11.22
N PRO A 64 -2.12 -19.84 10.73
CA PRO A 64 -1.76 -21.26 10.67
C PRO A 64 -0.47 -21.44 9.88
N TYR A 65 0.41 -22.36 10.28
CA TYR A 65 1.69 -22.57 9.60
C TYR A 65 2.09 -24.04 9.61
N ASN A 66 2.93 -24.44 8.65
CA ASN A 66 3.47 -25.78 8.59
C ASN A 66 4.59 -25.97 9.63
N GLU A 67 4.29 -26.67 10.73
CA GLU A 67 5.21 -26.90 11.85
C GLU A 67 6.53 -27.59 11.45
N THR A 68 6.48 -28.53 10.50
CA THR A 68 7.68 -29.25 10.02
C THR A 68 8.62 -28.30 9.29
N ILE A 69 8.06 -27.43 8.43
CA ILE A 69 8.84 -26.42 7.71
C ILE A 69 9.37 -25.36 8.68
N PHE A 70 8.55 -24.95 9.66
CA PHE A 70 8.96 -23.99 10.69
C PHE A 70 10.19 -24.46 11.45
N ARG A 71 10.19 -25.71 11.94
CA ARG A 71 11.35 -26.29 12.63
C ARG A 71 12.57 -26.42 11.74
N ARG A 72 12.39 -26.78 10.47
CA ARG A 72 13.50 -26.84 9.51
C ARG A 72 14.16 -25.47 9.35
N LEU A 73 13.37 -24.42 9.13
CA LEU A 73 13.88 -23.05 8.99
C LEU A 73 14.61 -22.56 10.23
N LEU A 74 14.09 -22.84 11.43
CA LEU A 74 14.77 -22.53 12.69
C LEU A 74 16.12 -23.25 12.83
N ASN A 75 16.17 -24.54 12.51
CA ASN A 75 17.41 -25.33 12.56
C ASN A 75 18.46 -24.83 11.57
N ASP A 76 18.03 -24.25 10.45
CA ASP A 76 18.88 -23.65 9.42
C ASP A 76 19.24 -22.17 9.71
N GLY A 77 18.86 -21.65 10.89
CA GLY A 77 19.28 -20.33 11.38
C GLY A 77 18.39 -19.16 10.96
N ILE A 78 17.20 -19.41 10.41
CA ILE A 78 16.20 -18.37 10.16
C ILE A 78 15.50 -18.01 11.47
N ASP A 79 15.32 -16.72 11.75
CA ASP A 79 14.66 -16.26 12.97
C ASP A 79 13.17 -16.65 13.01
N ALA A 80 12.58 -16.66 14.21
CA ALA A 80 11.25 -17.19 14.43
C ALA A 80 10.13 -16.44 13.68
N LEU A 81 10.23 -15.12 13.53
CA LEU A 81 9.19 -14.35 12.83
C LEU A 81 9.22 -14.62 11.33
N LEU A 82 10.40 -14.57 10.72
CA LEU A 82 10.56 -14.89 9.30
C LEU A 82 10.26 -16.37 9.01
N ALA A 83 10.70 -17.29 9.88
CA ALA A 83 10.41 -18.72 9.75
C ALA A 83 8.90 -18.99 9.80
N LYS A 84 8.17 -18.32 10.69
CA LYS A 84 6.71 -18.45 10.79
C LYS A 84 6.01 -17.91 9.54
N HIS A 85 6.45 -16.75 9.04
CA HIS A 85 5.93 -16.19 7.79
C HIS A 85 6.10 -17.15 6.61
N ILE A 86 7.31 -17.65 6.37
CA ILE A 86 7.56 -18.61 5.27
C ILE A 86 6.70 -19.86 5.48
N SER A 87 6.68 -20.42 6.69
CA SER A 87 5.90 -21.63 7.00
C SER A 87 4.39 -21.45 6.85
N HIS A 88 3.87 -20.23 7.01
CA HIS A 88 2.48 -19.88 6.72
C HIS A 88 2.18 -19.95 5.22
N LEU A 89 3.08 -19.49 4.34
CA LEU A 89 2.90 -19.60 2.88
C LEU A 89 2.76 -21.06 2.42
N PHE A 90 3.47 -21.97 3.10
CA PHE A 90 3.50 -23.41 2.81
C PHE A 90 2.36 -24.21 3.47
N ILE A 91 1.32 -23.56 3.99
CA ILE A 91 0.04 -24.25 4.26
C ILE A 91 -0.77 -24.48 2.98
N ARG A 92 -0.33 -23.87 1.86
CA ARG A 92 -0.98 -23.96 0.56
C ARG A 92 -0.33 -25.03 -0.30
N ASP A 93 -1.14 -25.71 -1.08
CA ASP A 93 -0.65 -26.59 -2.13
C ASP A 93 -0.18 -25.77 -3.36
N PRO A 94 0.79 -26.29 -4.14
CA PRO A 94 1.15 -25.72 -5.43
C PRO A 94 -0.04 -25.78 -6.40
N LEU A 95 -0.38 -24.66 -7.05
CA LEU A 95 -1.48 -24.63 -8.04
C LEU A 95 -1.06 -25.15 -9.42
N VAL A 96 0.18 -24.88 -9.81
CA VAL A 96 0.70 -25.21 -11.14
C VAL A 96 2.14 -25.69 -10.99
N VAL A 97 2.40 -26.90 -11.48
CA VAL A 97 3.74 -27.48 -11.59
C VAL A 97 3.85 -28.12 -12.97
N PHE A 98 4.82 -27.68 -13.77
CA PHE A 98 5.09 -28.27 -15.08
C PHE A 98 5.86 -29.58 -14.92
N SER A 99 5.57 -30.56 -15.77
CA SER A 99 6.18 -31.90 -15.69
C SER A 99 7.71 -31.87 -15.81
N GLU A 100 8.21 -30.94 -16.61
CA GLU A 100 9.61 -30.68 -16.89
C GLU A 100 10.33 -30.06 -15.68
N ALA A 101 9.57 -29.44 -14.78
CA ALA A 101 10.05 -28.71 -13.61
C ALA A 101 9.94 -29.52 -12.30
N ILE A 102 9.56 -30.81 -12.36
CA ILE A 102 9.43 -31.66 -11.16
C ILE A 102 10.78 -31.87 -10.48
N HIS A 103 11.85 -32.09 -11.25
CA HIS A 103 13.20 -32.30 -10.73
C HIS A 103 14.07 -31.10 -11.07
N GLN A 104 14.66 -30.47 -10.06
CA GLN A 104 15.49 -29.28 -10.21
C GLN A 104 16.74 -29.40 -9.34
N ASP A 105 17.71 -28.53 -9.61
CA ASP A 105 18.86 -28.31 -8.75
C ASP A 105 18.54 -27.17 -7.76
N ASP A 106 18.27 -27.52 -6.50
CA ASP A 106 17.90 -26.59 -5.43
C ASP A 106 19.03 -25.58 -5.08
N ILE A 107 20.26 -25.80 -5.55
CA ILE A 107 21.37 -24.83 -5.40
C ILE A 107 21.26 -23.72 -6.45
N ALA A 108 20.80 -24.05 -7.65
CA ALA A 108 20.78 -23.14 -8.80
C ALA A 108 19.39 -22.55 -9.09
N SER A 109 18.33 -23.21 -8.64
CA SER A 109 16.94 -22.85 -8.94
C SER A 109 16.12 -22.58 -7.69
N THR A 110 15.15 -21.66 -7.82
CA THR A 110 14.16 -21.36 -6.80
C THR A 110 12.73 -21.62 -7.27
N ASP A 111 12.51 -22.27 -8.42
CA ASP A 111 11.17 -22.38 -9.01
C ASP A 111 10.19 -23.15 -8.12
N HIS A 112 10.65 -24.19 -7.39
CA HIS A 112 9.81 -24.89 -6.42
C HIS A 112 9.34 -23.96 -5.30
N PHE A 113 10.23 -23.10 -4.78
CA PHE A 113 9.86 -22.08 -3.81
C PHE A 113 8.90 -21.05 -4.43
N GLU A 114 9.19 -20.58 -5.64
CA GLU A 114 8.36 -19.63 -6.36
C GLU A 114 6.97 -20.19 -6.71
N SER A 115 6.82 -21.50 -6.86
CA SER A 115 5.50 -22.13 -7.08
C SER A 115 4.52 -21.84 -5.92
N ILE A 116 5.02 -21.72 -4.70
CA ILE A 116 4.26 -21.36 -3.49
C ILE A 116 4.27 -19.84 -3.28
N GLN A 117 5.45 -19.22 -3.29
CA GLN A 117 5.63 -17.80 -3.03
C GLN A 117 4.87 -16.91 -4.03
N SER A 118 4.92 -17.24 -5.33
CA SER A 118 4.27 -16.44 -6.36
C SER A 118 2.74 -16.57 -6.33
N THR A 119 2.21 -17.66 -5.75
CA THR A 119 0.78 -17.97 -5.64
C THR A 119 0.18 -17.69 -4.25
N ASN A 120 0.96 -17.08 -3.36
CA ASN A 120 0.44 -16.38 -2.18
C ASN A 120 0.43 -14.87 -2.52
N TRP A 121 -0.75 -14.34 -2.82
CA TRP A 121 -0.93 -12.99 -3.34
C TRP A 121 -1.40 -12.03 -2.26
N GLN A 122 -0.46 -11.49 -1.50
CA GLN A 122 -0.77 -10.59 -0.40
C GLN A 122 -0.77 -9.09 -0.80
N THR A 123 -1.21 -8.20 0.10
CA THR A 123 -1.12 -6.73 -0.06
C THR A 123 0.32 -6.23 -0.16
N LEU A 124 1.26 -6.94 0.47
CA LEU A 124 2.70 -6.78 0.30
C LEU A 124 3.32 -8.15 -0.01
N ARG A 125 4.48 -8.17 -0.66
CA ARG A 125 5.26 -9.40 -0.82
C ARG A 125 6.72 -9.17 -0.49
N PHE A 126 7.25 -9.98 0.44
CA PHE A 126 8.67 -10.05 0.73
C PHE A 126 9.35 -10.98 -0.27
N LYS A 127 10.25 -10.46 -1.11
CA LYS A 127 10.87 -11.21 -2.21
C LYS A 127 12.35 -11.46 -1.92
N PRO A 128 12.75 -12.73 -1.68
CA PRO A 128 14.15 -13.12 -1.61
C PRO A 128 14.92 -12.74 -2.89
N PRO A 129 16.24 -12.57 -2.79
CA PRO A 129 17.09 -12.40 -3.96
C PRO A 129 17.05 -13.69 -4.82
N PRO A 130 16.93 -13.59 -6.15
CA PRO A 130 17.08 -14.76 -7.00
C PRO A 130 18.54 -15.24 -7.00
N PRO A 131 18.78 -16.56 -7.19
CA PRO A 131 20.12 -17.10 -7.25
C PRO A 131 20.90 -16.47 -8.41
N ASN A 132 22.21 -16.26 -8.23
CA ASN A 132 23.11 -15.74 -9.25
C ASN A 132 22.71 -14.36 -9.83
N SER A 133 22.11 -13.49 -9.03
CA SER A 133 21.69 -12.15 -9.43
C SER A 133 22.23 -11.06 -8.50
N GLU A 134 22.40 -9.84 -9.03
CA GLU A 134 22.69 -8.64 -8.25
C GLU A 134 21.45 -8.08 -7.53
N ILE A 135 20.27 -8.64 -7.80
CA ILE A 135 19.02 -8.22 -7.18
C ILE A 135 19.00 -8.64 -5.71
N GLY A 136 18.86 -7.65 -4.82
CA GLY A 136 18.74 -7.88 -3.37
C GLY A 136 17.32 -8.24 -2.91
N TRP A 137 17.14 -8.22 -1.58
CA TRP A 137 15.83 -8.34 -0.92
C TRP A 137 14.91 -7.20 -1.34
N ARG A 138 13.66 -7.52 -1.69
CA ARG A 138 12.68 -6.54 -2.16
C ARG A 138 11.37 -6.67 -1.42
N VAL A 139 10.66 -5.56 -1.33
CA VAL A 139 9.26 -5.51 -0.90
C VAL A 139 8.44 -5.01 -2.09
N GLU A 140 7.40 -5.75 -2.45
CA GLU A 140 6.45 -5.38 -3.49
C GLU A 140 5.16 -4.84 -2.84
N PHE A 141 4.73 -3.63 -3.23
CA PHE A 141 3.49 -3.01 -2.77
C PHE A 141 2.36 -3.27 -3.78
N ARG A 142 1.27 -3.93 -3.38
CA ARG A 142 0.36 -4.60 -4.33
C ARG A 142 -1.12 -4.17 -4.23
N SER A 143 -1.47 -3.29 -3.30
CA SER A 143 -2.86 -2.93 -3.02
C SER A 143 -3.45 -1.86 -3.95
N MET A 144 -2.64 -1.12 -4.71
CA MET A 144 -3.13 -0.01 -5.54
C MET A 144 -4.03 -0.49 -6.67
N GLU A 145 -5.14 0.22 -6.92
CA GLU A 145 -5.92 0.13 -8.16
C GLU A 145 -5.16 0.84 -9.29
N VAL A 146 -5.29 0.36 -10.52
CA VAL A 146 -4.78 1.07 -11.71
C VAL A 146 -5.65 2.30 -11.99
N GLN A 147 -5.02 3.40 -12.39
CA GLN A 147 -5.69 4.66 -12.69
C GLN A 147 -5.86 4.86 -14.19
N MET A 148 -6.73 5.79 -14.58
CA MET A 148 -7.08 6.01 -15.99
C MET A 148 -5.91 6.57 -16.80
N THR A 149 -5.08 7.40 -16.17
CA THR A 149 -3.98 8.08 -16.85
C THR A 149 -2.60 7.66 -16.39
N ASP A 150 -1.61 7.73 -17.29
CA ASP A 150 -0.20 7.54 -16.94
C ASP A 150 0.26 8.51 -15.84
N PHE A 151 -0.26 9.74 -15.85
CA PHE A 151 0.03 10.75 -14.83
C PHE A 151 -0.42 10.34 -13.44
N GLU A 152 -1.65 9.85 -13.29
CA GLU A 152 -2.14 9.36 -11.99
C GLU A 152 -1.35 8.15 -11.51
N ASN A 153 -1.08 7.19 -12.40
CA ASN A 153 -0.30 5.98 -12.08
C ASN A 153 1.14 6.36 -11.65
N ALA A 154 1.77 7.30 -12.35
CA ALA A 154 3.08 7.84 -11.98
C ALA A 154 3.03 8.56 -10.62
N ALA A 155 1.99 9.34 -10.35
CA ALA A 155 1.85 10.05 -9.08
C ALA A 155 1.82 9.09 -7.88
N PHE A 156 0.98 8.05 -7.94
CA PHE A 156 0.91 7.05 -6.87
C PHE A 156 2.20 6.21 -6.75
N ALA A 157 2.80 5.82 -7.88
CA ALA A 157 4.06 5.07 -7.87
C ALA A 157 5.21 5.87 -7.24
N VAL A 158 5.38 7.14 -7.64
CA VAL A 158 6.38 8.05 -7.09
C VAL A 158 6.12 8.31 -5.60
N PHE A 159 4.87 8.50 -5.20
CA PHE A 159 4.51 8.68 -3.80
C PHE A 159 4.91 7.48 -2.93
N ILE A 160 4.60 6.25 -3.34
CA ILE A 160 4.98 5.04 -2.59
C ILE A 160 6.50 4.88 -2.51
N VAL A 161 7.24 5.19 -3.58
CA VAL A 161 8.70 5.19 -3.56
C VAL A 161 9.22 6.20 -2.53
N LEU A 162 8.76 7.46 -2.57
CA LEU A 162 9.19 8.49 -1.64
C LEU A 162 8.79 8.17 -0.20
N LEU A 163 7.57 7.69 0.01
CA LEU A 163 7.08 7.29 1.33
C LEU A 163 7.91 6.14 1.91
N SER A 164 8.21 5.11 1.13
CA SER A 164 9.07 4.00 1.59
C SER A 164 10.46 4.48 2.02
N ARG A 165 11.00 5.49 1.33
CA ARG A 165 12.30 6.07 1.68
C ARG A 165 12.22 6.99 2.89
N ALA A 166 11.14 7.75 3.04
CA ALA A 166 10.88 8.54 4.23
C ALA A 166 10.72 7.66 5.47
N ILE A 167 10.00 6.53 5.36
CA ILE A 167 9.86 5.51 6.43
C ILE A 167 11.24 5.07 6.92
N LEU A 168 12.14 4.71 6.01
CA LEU A 168 13.48 4.24 6.36
C LEU A 168 14.38 5.38 6.86
N ALA A 169 14.37 6.54 6.20
CA ALA A 169 15.23 7.67 6.54
C ALA A 169 14.91 8.26 7.91
N PHE A 170 13.63 8.27 8.29
CA PHE A 170 13.17 8.79 9.58
C PHE A 170 12.87 7.69 10.61
N ASN A 171 13.14 6.42 10.26
CA ASN A 171 12.86 5.25 11.10
C ASN A 171 11.43 5.26 11.65
N LEU A 172 10.45 5.51 10.79
CA LEU A 172 9.06 5.66 11.19
C LEU A 172 8.48 4.31 11.64
N ASN A 173 7.70 4.36 12.72
CA ASN A 173 6.92 3.24 13.23
C ASN A 173 5.47 3.33 12.71
N PHE A 174 5.03 2.34 11.94
CA PHE A 174 3.66 2.24 11.43
C PHE A 174 2.91 0.99 11.95
N TYR A 175 3.47 0.29 12.93
CA TYR A 175 2.83 -0.90 13.48
C TYR A 175 1.47 -0.53 14.12
N ILE A 176 0.47 -1.35 13.81
CA ILE A 176 -0.82 -1.46 14.49
C ILE A 176 -1.19 -2.95 14.48
N PRO A 177 -2.12 -3.44 15.30
CA PRO A 177 -2.47 -4.86 15.27
C PRO A 177 -2.98 -5.32 13.90
N ILE A 178 -2.62 -6.52 13.46
CA ILE A 178 -3.03 -7.11 12.17
C ILE A 178 -4.56 -7.19 12.07
N SER A 179 -5.28 -7.44 13.18
CA SER A 179 -6.75 -7.38 13.20
C SER A 179 -7.30 -6.02 12.75
N LYS A 180 -6.59 -4.91 13.02
CA LYS A 180 -6.96 -3.56 12.59
C LYS A 180 -6.59 -3.32 11.12
N VAL A 181 -5.49 -3.90 10.65
CA VAL A 181 -5.13 -3.90 9.23
C VAL A 181 -6.21 -4.64 8.41
N ASP A 182 -6.67 -5.80 8.89
CA ASP A 182 -7.70 -6.60 8.24
C ASP A 182 -9.07 -5.89 8.26
N ALA A 183 -9.42 -5.25 9.39
CA ALA A 183 -10.60 -4.39 9.46
C ALA A 183 -10.53 -3.23 8.45
N ASN A 184 -9.36 -2.60 8.31
CA ASN A 184 -9.15 -1.53 7.32
C ASN A 184 -9.30 -2.04 5.89
N MET A 185 -8.78 -3.23 5.57
CA MET A 185 -8.93 -3.85 4.25
C MET A 185 -10.39 -4.09 3.90
N GLY A 186 -11.20 -4.56 4.85
CA GLY A 186 -12.64 -4.69 4.68
C GLY A 186 -13.34 -3.35 4.44
N ARG A 187 -13.02 -2.33 5.24
CA ARG A 187 -13.59 -0.98 5.10
C ARG A 187 -13.20 -0.31 3.78
N ALA A 188 -11.99 -0.53 3.30
CA ALA A 188 -11.45 0.10 2.09
C ALA A 188 -12.20 -0.31 0.81
N GLN A 189 -12.92 -1.44 0.84
CA GLN A 189 -13.74 -1.88 -0.30
C GLN A 189 -15.04 -1.11 -0.44
N MET A 190 -15.55 -0.53 0.65
CA MET A 190 -16.89 0.05 0.68
C MET A 190 -16.99 1.24 -0.29
N ARG A 191 -18.16 1.37 -0.93
CA ARG A 191 -18.44 2.53 -1.77
C ARG A 191 -18.20 3.82 -0.99
N ASP A 192 -17.48 4.75 -1.60
CA ASP A 192 -17.14 6.07 -1.06
C ASP A 192 -16.24 6.05 0.20
N ALA A 193 -15.61 4.90 0.51
CA ALA A 193 -14.76 4.76 1.69
C ALA A 193 -13.57 5.75 1.70
N ALA A 194 -13.06 6.13 0.54
CA ALA A 194 -11.98 7.11 0.44
C ALA A 194 -12.38 8.51 0.94
N ARG A 195 -13.66 8.87 0.85
CA ARG A 195 -14.17 10.20 1.22
C ARG A 195 -14.80 10.20 2.61
N SER A 196 -15.62 9.19 2.92
CA SER A 196 -16.41 9.16 4.16
C SER A 196 -15.95 8.11 5.16
N GLY A 197 -15.05 7.20 4.76
CA GLY A 197 -14.57 6.12 5.60
C GLY A 197 -13.60 6.60 6.68
N LYS A 198 -13.51 5.81 7.75
CA LYS A 198 -12.48 5.94 8.77
C LYS A 198 -11.70 4.65 8.90
N PHE A 199 -10.41 4.77 9.16
CA PHE A 199 -9.46 3.66 9.18
C PHE A 199 -8.61 3.74 10.44
N TYR A 200 -8.31 2.59 11.02
CA TYR A 200 -7.35 2.51 12.11
C TYR A 200 -5.98 2.93 11.62
N PHE A 201 -5.39 3.92 12.28
CA PHE A 201 -4.10 4.46 11.92
C PHE A 201 -3.33 4.86 13.18
N ARG A 202 -2.00 4.76 13.12
CA ARG A 202 -1.15 5.06 14.26
C ARG A 202 -1.17 6.56 14.59
N LYS A 203 -1.35 6.92 15.86
CA LYS A 203 -1.41 8.32 16.33
C LYS A 203 -0.07 9.06 16.15
N SER A 204 1.03 8.36 16.46
CA SER A 204 2.40 8.86 16.35
C SER A 204 3.26 7.86 15.60
N VAL A 205 3.84 8.32 14.48
CA VAL A 205 4.69 7.49 13.62
C VAL A 205 6.17 7.58 13.97
N LEU A 206 6.53 8.35 15.00
CA LEU A 206 7.89 8.39 15.51
C LEU A 206 8.11 7.27 16.52
N PRO A 207 9.30 6.65 16.55
CA PRO A 207 9.64 5.66 17.56
C PRO A 207 9.49 6.23 18.99
N PRO A 208 8.97 5.45 19.94
CA PRO A 208 8.92 5.84 21.35
C PRO A 208 10.30 6.27 21.87
N GLY A 209 10.35 7.33 22.67
CA GLY A 209 11.61 7.87 23.22
C GLY A 209 12.43 8.73 22.25
N HIS A 210 12.00 8.90 21.00
CA HIS A 210 12.63 9.82 20.05
C HIS A 210 11.79 11.08 19.85
N THR A 211 12.39 12.24 20.08
CA THR A 211 11.80 13.53 19.69
C THR A 211 12.00 13.74 18.19
N SER A 212 10.95 14.20 17.51
CA SER A 212 11.08 14.78 16.16
C SER A 212 12.26 15.76 16.14
N PRO A 213 13.05 15.84 15.07
CA PRO A 213 13.60 17.13 14.69
C PRO A 213 12.41 18.10 14.50
N ILE A 214 12.59 19.37 14.80
CA ILE A 214 11.47 20.22 15.21
C ILE A 214 10.46 20.40 14.05
N ILE A 215 9.17 20.07 14.26
CA ILE A 215 8.05 20.45 13.38
C ILE A 215 7.46 21.74 13.95
N SER A 216 7.78 22.87 13.36
CA SER A 216 7.09 24.13 13.64
C SER A 216 5.83 24.19 12.77
N THR A 217 4.65 24.06 13.38
CA THR A 217 3.37 24.33 12.72
C THR A 217 3.24 25.82 12.38
N PRO A 218 2.87 26.22 11.15
CA PRO A 218 2.63 27.62 10.83
C PRO A 218 1.27 28.10 11.37
N SER A 219 1.27 29.24 12.08
CA SER A 219 0.07 30.05 12.34
C SER A 219 -0.41 30.73 11.06
N PRO A 220 -1.73 30.98 10.90
CA PRO A 220 -2.29 31.57 9.69
C PRO A 220 -2.17 33.11 9.73
N CYS A 221 -0.96 33.64 9.67
CA CYS A 221 -0.73 35.04 9.30
C CYS A 221 0.75 35.31 9.05
N CYS A 222 1.03 35.95 7.91
CA CYS A 222 2.28 36.63 7.57
C CYS A 222 3.54 35.76 7.36
N SER A 223 4.15 35.95 6.18
CA SER A 223 5.53 35.63 5.81
C SER A 223 6.42 35.08 6.92
N CYS A 224 6.61 33.76 7.01
CA CYS A 224 7.59 33.14 7.91
C CYS A 224 8.24 31.90 7.28
N SER A 225 9.55 31.81 7.49
CA SER A 225 10.59 30.95 6.94
C SER A 225 10.39 29.42 7.12
N PRO A 226 11.11 28.57 6.34
CA PRO A 226 11.01 27.12 6.43
C PRO A 226 11.52 26.56 7.77
N VAL A 227 10.88 25.47 8.20
CA VAL A 227 11.12 24.71 9.43
C VAL A 227 12.48 24.01 9.40
N GLU A 228 13.31 24.19 10.44
CA GLU A 228 14.62 23.51 10.58
C GLU A 228 14.47 22.07 11.11
N TRP A 229 14.56 21.09 10.21
CA TRP A 229 14.77 19.67 10.55
C TRP A 229 16.26 19.30 10.67
N SER A 230 17.19 20.27 10.72
CA SER A 230 18.63 19.99 10.73
C SER A 230 19.41 21.03 11.54
N GLN A 231 19.69 20.74 12.82
CA GLN A 231 20.92 21.26 13.40
C GLN A 231 22.09 20.50 12.77
N GLY A 232 22.75 21.15 11.81
CA GLY A 232 23.91 20.62 11.08
C GLY A 232 23.56 20.20 9.66
N ALA A 233 23.64 21.14 8.71
CA ALA A 233 23.42 20.87 7.29
C ALA A 233 24.46 19.89 6.76
N THR A 234 24.09 18.61 6.68
CA THR A 234 24.74 17.66 5.79
C THR A 234 24.44 18.07 4.34
N ALA A 235 25.37 17.81 3.43
CA ALA A 235 25.14 18.06 2.00
C ALA A 235 23.91 17.25 1.55
N LYS A 236 22.96 17.92 0.86
CA LYS A 236 21.76 17.27 0.33
C LYS A 236 22.13 16.11 -0.60
N GLU A 237 21.37 15.02 -0.52
CA GLU A 237 21.71 13.80 -1.24
C GLU A 237 21.17 13.80 -2.66
N LYS A 238 22.01 13.40 -3.63
CA LYS A 238 21.62 13.25 -5.04
C LYS A 238 21.05 11.88 -5.38
N LYS A 239 21.30 10.86 -4.55
CA LYS A 239 20.87 9.47 -4.78
C LYS A 239 20.04 8.98 -3.62
N LEU A 240 18.94 8.31 -3.91
CA LEU A 240 18.12 7.64 -2.89
C LEU A 240 18.91 6.48 -2.29
N ARG A 241 19.09 6.49 -0.97
CA ARG A 241 19.66 5.35 -0.23
C ARG A 241 18.58 4.32 0.07
N ASN A 242 18.99 3.06 0.14
CA ASN A 242 18.10 1.93 0.46
C ASN A 242 18.43 1.27 1.81
N CYS A 243 19.53 1.67 2.45
CA CYS A 243 19.97 1.12 3.73
C CYS A 243 20.16 2.25 4.73
N PHE A 244 19.51 2.12 5.88
CA PHE A 244 19.59 3.06 6.99
C PHE A 244 19.90 2.26 8.26
N PRO A 245 20.74 2.78 9.17
CA PRO A 245 21.04 2.08 10.42
C PRO A 245 19.80 1.98 11.29
N SER A 246 19.57 0.81 11.88
CA SER A 246 18.49 0.61 12.86
C SER A 246 18.70 1.50 14.09
N ILE A 247 17.59 2.00 14.64
CA ILE A 247 17.62 2.78 15.88
C ILE A 247 17.71 1.83 17.09
N PRO A 248 18.69 2.04 18.00
CA PRO A 248 18.79 1.25 19.22
C PRO A 248 17.61 1.53 20.15
N ARG A 249 17.14 0.50 20.87
CA ARG A 249 16.10 0.67 21.90
C ARG A 249 16.61 1.63 22.99
N PRO A 250 15.88 2.70 23.32
CA PRO A 250 16.22 3.56 24.46
C PRO A 250 16.27 2.77 25.78
N PRO A 251 17.11 3.18 26.76
CA PRO A 251 17.22 2.47 28.05
C PRO A 251 15.92 2.41 28.84
N HIS A 252 15.04 3.40 28.64
CA HIS A 252 13.74 3.49 29.26
C HIS A 252 12.70 3.82 28.19
N VAL A 253 11.81 2.87 27.92
CA VAL A 253 10.62 3.06 27.09
C VAL A 253 9.46 2.60 27.97
N GLU A 254 8.59 3.53 28.35
CA GLU A 254 7.31 3.14 28.95
C GLU A 254 6.45 2.53 27.84
N ASP A 255 6.23 1.23 27.93
CA ASP A 255 5.36 0.52 27.01
C ASP A 255 3.90 0.82 27.40
N GLU A 256 3.30 1.82 26.77
CA GLU A 256 1.87 2.04 26.82
C GLU A 256 1.11 0.85 26.19
N PRO A 257 -0.16 0.59 26.59
CA PRO A 257 -1.02 -0.38 25.94
C PRO A 257 -1.09 -0.12 24.42
N ILE A 258 -1.00 -1.18 23.62
CA ILE A 258 -0.99 -1.05 22.15
C ILE A 258 -2.28 -0.41 21.61
N GLU A 259 -3.39 -0.53 22.33
CA GLU A 259 -4.69 0.06 22.03
C GLU A 259 -4.66 1.59 22.06
N ASP A 260 -3.74 2.18 22.83
CA ASP A 260 -3.56 3.62 22.92
C ASP A 260 -2.71 4.19 21.78
N GLU A 261 -2.06 3.35 20.98
CA GLU A 261 -1.13 3.77 19.93
C GLU A 261 -1.81 4.12 18.59
N TYR A 262 -3.06 3.69 18.39
CA TYR A 262 -3.82 3.92 17.16
C TYR A 262 -5.20 4.53 17.43
N GLU A 263 -5.77 5.15 16.41
CA GLU A 263 -7.13 5.70 16.42
C GLU A 263 -7.77 5.59 15.04
N GLU A 264 -9.06 5.87 14.96
CA GLU A 264 -9.74 5.99 13.67
C GLU A 264 -9.52 7.37 13.06
N MET A 265 -9.00 7.41 11.83
CA MET A 265 -8.74 8.62 11.05
C MET A 265 -9.44 8.55 9.69
N THR A 266 -9.88 9.69 9.16
CA THR A 266 -10.30 9.80 7.76
C THR A 266 -9.08 9.70 6.83
N VAL A 267 -9.31 9.45 5.54
CA VAL A 267 -8.22 9.49 4.55
C VAL A 267 -7.56 10.88 4.51
N GLU A 268 -8.34 11.95 4.65
CA GLU A 268 -7.82 13.32 4.76
C GLU A 268 -6.86 13.45 5.95
N GLU A 269 -7.25 13.01 7.15
CA GLU A 269 -6.42 13.06 8.35
C GLU A 269 -5.13 12.22 8.19
N ILE A 270 -5.21 11.06 7.53
CA ILE A 270 -4.05 10.19 7.28
C ILE A 270 -3.06 10.85 6.32
N PHE A 271 -3.53 11.48 5.24
CA PHE A 271 -2.66 12.03 4.21
C PHE A 271 -2.18 13.45 4.51
N VAL A 272 -3.05 14.29 5.07
CA VAL A 272 -2.80 15.73 5.29
C VAL A 272 -2.45 16.04 6.75
N GLY A 273 -2.70 15.09 7.66
CA GLY A 273 -2.48 15.25 9.09
C GLY A 273 -3.77 15.67 9.81
N LYS A 274 -3.83 15.36 11.09
CA LYS A 274 -4.97 15.68 11.96
C LYS A 274 -4.65 16.92 12.80
N ALA A 275 -5.58 17.87 12.85
CA ALA A 275 -5.40 19.09 13.65
C ALA A 275 -5.12 18.74 15.13
N GLY A 276 -4.09 19.35 15.72
CA GLY A 276 -3.66 19.07 17.09
C GLY A 276 -2.85 17.77 17.28
N SER A 277 -2.66 16.98 16.21
CA SER A 277 -1.75 15.83 16.23
C SER A 277 -0.31 16.23 15.90
N LYS A 278 0.65 15.46 16.40
CA LYS A 278 2.08 15.56 16.04
C LYS A 278 2.39 14.89 14.70
N PHE A 279 1.46 14.12 14.14
CA PHE A 279 1.62 13.46 12.85
C PHE A 279 1.27 14.42 11.71
N PRO A 280 2.24 14.80 10.83
CA PRO A 280 2.02 15.77 9.76
C PRO A 280 1.26 15.20 8.54
N GLY A 281 0.72 13.99 8.64
CA GLY A 281 0.17 13.25 7.51
C GLY A 281 1.27 12.61 6.64
N LEU A 282 0.86 11.63 5.82
CA LEU A 282 1.79 10.97 4.90
C LEU A 282 2.41 11.93 3.86
N LEU A 283 1.66 12.94 3.42
CA LEU A 283 2.18 13.96 2.51
C LEU A 283 3.24 14.83 3.19
N GLY A 284 3.03 15.23 4.44
CA GLY A 284 4.01 15.99 5.20
C GLY A 284 5.30 15.18 5.45
N VAL A 285 5.18 13.87 5.70
CA VAL A 285 6.33 12.96 5.80
C VAL A 285 7.13 12.91 4.48
N VAL A 286 6.43 12.79 3.35
CA VAL A 286 7.06 12.76 2.03
C VAL A 286 7.72 14.10 1.70
N GLU A 287 7.04 15.22 1.96
CA GLU A 287 7.58 16.57 1.74
C GLU A 287 8.86 16.81 2.55
N ALA A 288 8.86 16.43 3.83
CA ALA A 288 10.04 16.49 4.69
C ALA A 288 11.21 15.65 4.13
N TYR A 289 10.92 14.47 3.57
CA TYR A 289 11.96 13.65 2.95
C TYR A 289 12.52 14.30 1.67
N ILE A 290 11.67 14.84 0.79
CA ILE A 290 12.15 15.52 -0.43
C ILE A 290 13.04 16.73 -0.06
N ASP A 291 12.78 17.41 1.05
CA ASP A 291 13.60 18.55 1.48
C ASP A 291 15.05 18.17 1.84
N THR A 292 15.29 16.90 2.20
CA THR A 292 16.64 16.34 2.43
C THR A 292 17.41 16.04 1.14
N LEU A 293 16.72 16.01 0.00
CA LEU A 293 17.27 15.63 -1.30
C LEU A 293 17.69 16.83 -2.14
N ASP A 294 18.74 16.66 -2.93
CA ASP A 294 19.20 17.63 -3.93
C ASP A 294 18.37 17.47 -5.21
N VAL A 295 17.17 18.07 -5.22
CA VAL A 295 16.23 18.00 -6.34
C VAL A 295 16.26 19.31 -7.13
N SER A 296 16.37 19.21 -8.46
CA SER A 296 16.28 20.37 -9.35
C SER A 296 14.93 21.09 -9.21
N VAL A 297 14.88 22.40 -9.52
CA VAL A 297 13.64 23.19 -9.46
C VAL A 297 12.54 22.55 -10.30
N GLY A 298 12.86 22.11 -11.53
CA GLY A 298 11.92 21.41 -12.41
C GLY A 298 11.43 20.08 -11.82
N GLY A 299 12.34 19.30 -11.23
CA GLY A 299 11.99 18.06 -10.53
C GLY A 299 11.04 18.30 -9.36
N ARG A 300 11.29 19.35 -8.55
CA ARG A 300 10.42 19.71 -7.42
C ARG A 300 9.04 20.16 -7.88
N LEU A 301 8.96 20.95 -8.96
CA LEU A 301 7.68 21.34 -9.55
C LEU A 301 6.88 20.12 -10.02
N GLN A 302 7.53 19.16 -10.68
CA GLN A 302 6.85 17.93 -11.12
C GLN A 302 6.37 17.08 -9.93
N LEU A 303 7.20 16.93 -8.89
CA LEU A 303 6.81 16.23 -7.67
C LEU A 303 5.61 16.89 -7.01
N ASN A 304 5.59 18.22 -6.92
CA ASN A 304 4.47 18.95 -6.34
C ASN A 304 3.16 18.70 -7.09
N LYS A 305 3.18 18.55 -8.43
CA LYS A 305 1.99 18.18 -9.20
C LYS A 305 1.45 16.80 -8.84
N TYR A 306 2.33 15.82 -8.66
CA TYR A 306 1.94 14.47 -8.23
C TYR A 306 1.38 14.46 -6.81
N LEU A 307 2.03 15.16 -5.88
CA LEU A 307 1.57 15.26 -4.50
C LEU A 307 0.24 16.01 -4.40
N GLU A 308 0.03 17.03 -5.23
CA GLU A 308 -1.22 17.79 -5.27
C GLU A 308 -2.39 16.94 -5.75
N LEU A 309 -2.21 16.07 -6.76
CA LEU A 309 -3.24 15.10 -7.15
C LEU A 309 -3.67 14.24 -5.96
N ILE A 310 -2.70 13.68 -5.22
CA ILE A 310 -2.96 12.82 -4.07
C ILE A 310 -3.64 13.60 -2.95
N ARG A 311 -3.16 14.81 -2.64
CA ARG A 311 -3.74 15.72 -1.66
C ARG A 311 -5.20 16.00 -1.97
N ARG A 312 -5.49 16.38 -3.22
CA ARG A 312 -6.84 16.72 -3.66
C ARG A 312 -7.81 15.54 -3.64
N ARG A 313 -7.31 14.32 -3.88
CA ARG A 313 -8.10 13.08 -3.70
C ARG A 313 -8.37 12.79 -2.24
N ALA A 314 -7.36 12.93 -1.38
CA ALA A 314 -7.50 12.69 0.06
C ALA A 314 -8.47 13.68 0.73
N THR A 315 -8.48 14.95 0.30
CA THR A 315 -9.42 15.98 0.79
C THR A 315 -10.80 15.91 0.11
N GLY A 316 -10.98 15.03 -0.88
CA GLY A 316 -12.23 14.91 -1.64
C GLY A 316 -12.51 16.05 -2.63
N SER A 317 -11.56 16.96 -2.86
CA SER A 317 -11.68 18.02 -3.87
C SER A 317 -11.50 17.53 -5.32
N LEU A 318 -10.93 16.34 -5.49
CA LEU A 318 -10.97 15.54 -6.72
C LEU A 318 -11.59 14.17 -6.41
N GLN A 319 -12.35 13.66 -7.37
CA GLN A 319 -12.97 12.35 -7.30
C GLN A 319 -11.92 11.25 -7.45
N THR A 320 -12.23 10.09 -6.86
CA THR A 320 -11.56 8.84 -7.25
C THR A 320 -12.08 8.39 -8.62
N SER A 321 -11.30 7.58 -9.32
CA SER A 321 -11.71 6.95 -10.58
C SER A 321 -13.02 6.16 -10.42
N ALA A 322 -13.21 5.46 -9.29
CA ALA A 322 -14.44 4.72 -9.00
C ALA A 322 -15.67 5.65 -8.87
N THR A 323 -15.54 6.75 -8.11
CA THR A 323 -16.60 7.76 -7.98
C THR A 323 -16.93 8.40 -9.32
N TRP A 324 -15.91 8.71 -10.12
CA TRP A 324 -16.09 9.28 -11.46
C TRP A 324 -16.84 8.33 -12.39
N ILE A 325 -16.41 7.05 -12.48
CA ILE A 325 -17.07 6.02 -13.29
C ILE A 325 -18.53 5.87 -12.86
N ARG A 326 -18.78 5.82 -11.55
CA ARG A 326 -20.14 5.70 -11.01
C ARG A 326 -21.00 6.90 -11.41
N ASN A 327 -20.47 8.11 -11.32
CA ASN A 327 -21.18 9.32 -11.71
C ASN A 327 -21.46 9.36 -13.21
N PHE A 328 -20.49 8.97 -14.04
CA PHE A 328 -20.63 8.85 -15.49
C PHE A 328 -21.77 7.90 -15.86
N VAL A 329 -21.78 6.69 -15.29
CA VAL A 329 -22.85 5.71 -15.54
C VAL A 329 -24.20 6.27 -15.12
N ARG A 330 -24.28 6.90 -13.94
CA ARG A 330 -25.55 7.41 -13.39
C ARG A 330 -26.11 8.61 -14.14
N SER A 331 -25.26 9.42 -14.80
CA SER A 331 -25.68 10.56 -15.61
C SER A 331 -25.97 10.19 -17.07
N HIS A 332 -25.63 8.97 -17.49
CA HIS A 332 -25.81 8.53 -18.87
C HIS A 332 -27.31 8.42 -19.25
N PRO A 333 -27.76 8.97 -20.39
CA PRO A 333 -29.18 8.97 -20.78
C PRO A 333 -29.83 7.57 -20.85
N SER A 334 -29.06 6.58 -21.31
CA SER A 334 -29.52 5.18 -21.41
C SER A 334 -29.51 4.41 -20.08
N TYR A 335 -29.06 5.01 -18.97
CA TYR A 335 -29.05 4.36 -17.66
C TYR A 335 -30.41 4.43 -16.97
N LYS A 336 -30.95 3.28 -16.57
CA LYS A 336 -32.33 3.13 -16.08
C LYS A 336 -32.45 3.14 -14.57
N PHE A 337 -31.38 3.47 -13.84
CA PHE A 337 -31.33 3.42 -12.37
C PHE A 337 -31.65 2.03 -11.78
N ASP A 338 -31.40 0.98 -12.54
CA ASP A 338 -31.59 -0.44 -12.17
C ASP A 338 -30.27 -1.15 -11.85
N SER A 339 -29.18 -0.39 -11.69
CA SER A 339 -27.80 -0.86 -11.55
C SER A 339 -27.22 -1.57 -12.76
N ALA A 340 -27.98 -1.80 -13.84
CA ALA A 340 -27.49 -2.46 -15.03
C ALA A 340 -26.72 -1.47 -15.91
N VAL A 341 -25.48 -1.82 -16.23
CA VAL A 341 -24.63 -1.10 -17.19
C VAL A 341 -24.77 -1.80 -18.54
N ASN A 342 -25.56 -1.21 -19.43
CA ASN A 342 -25.78 -1.74 -20.78
C ASN A 342 -24.60 -1.46 -21.72
N GLN A 343 -24.66 -2.01 -22.93
CA GLN A 343 -23.56 -1.93 -23.90
C GLN A 343 -23.24 -0.50 -24.34
N GLU A 344 -24.26 0.35 -24.51
CA GLU A 344 -24.10 1.74 -24.91
C GLU A 344 -23.38 2.55 -23.82
N VAL A 345 -23.84 2.46 -22.57
CA VAL A 345 -23.20 3.11 -21.42
C VAL A 345 -21.73 2.66 -21.29
N ASN A 346 -21.47 1.37 -21.47
CA ASN A 346 -20.12 0.83 -21.40
C ASN A 346 -19.23 1.33 -22.54
N TYR A 347 -19.74 1.39 -23.77
CA TYR A 347 -19.01 1.90 -24.92
C TYR A 347 -18.63 3.36 -24.71
N ASP A 348 -19.60 4.22 -24.34
CA ASP A 348 -19.38 5.63 -24.12
C ASP A 348 -18.43 5.90 -22.94
N LEU A 349 -18.46 5.05 -21.90
CA LEU A 349 -17.51 5.11 -20.80
C LEU A 349 -16.08 4.84 -21.29
N MET A 350 -15.86 3.79 -22.11
CA MET A 350 -14.53 3.48 -22.63
C MET A 350 -14.01 4.57 -23.57
N VAL A 351 -14.88 5.15 -24.40
CA VAL A 351 -14.53 6.32 -25.24
C VAL A 351 -14.14 7.51 -24.36
N ALA A 352 -14.91 7.80 -23.31
CA ALA A 352 -14.59 8.90 -22.40
C ALA A 352 -13.24 8.71 -21.69
N VAL A 353 -12.89 7.49 -21.30
CA VAL A 353 -11.59 7.16 -20.69
C VAL A 353 -10.45 7.36 -21.70
N ASP A 354 -10.59 6.89 -22.95
CA ASP A 354 -9.59 7.14 -24.02
C ASP A 354 -9.40 8.64 -24.28
N GLU A 355 -10.50 9.39 -24.39
CA GLU A 355 -10.46 10.83 -24.60
C GLU A 355 -9.80 11.59 -23.46
N ILE A 356 -9.99 11.15 -22.20
CA ILE A 356 -9.34 11.74 -21.02
C ILE A 356 -7.83 11.49 -21.09
N GLU A 357 -7.42 10.25 -21.37
CA GLU A 357 -5.99 9.92 -21.41
C GLU A 357 -5.27 10.66 -22.54
N ARG A 358 -5.93 10.84 -23.68
CA ARG A 358 -5.41 11.62 -24.80
C ARG A 358 -5.53 13.14 -24.61
N GLY A 359 -6.23 13.60 -23.56
CA GLY A 359 -6.52 15.01 -23.27
C GLY A 359 -7.48 15.69 -24.25
N VAL A 360 -8.26 14.91 -25.00
CA VAL A 360 -9.36 15.40 -25.84
C VAL A 360 -10.53 15.85 -24.96
N ARG A 361 -10.83 15.07 -23.91
CA ARG A 361 -11.88 15.38 -22.93
C ARG A 361 -11.26 15.92 -21.64
N ARG A 362 -11.75 17.08 -21.18
CA ARG A 362 -11.44 17.61 -19.85
C ARG A 362 -12.36 16.95 -18.81
N ALA A 363 -11.77 16.54 -17.69
CA ALA A 363 -12.47 16.00 -16.52
C ALA A 363 -11.99 16.71 -15.24
N PRO A 364 -12.40 17.98 -15.02
CA PRO A 364 -11.92 18.81 -13.91
C PRO A 364 -12.26 18.26 -12.51
N GLU A 365 -13.27 17.38 -12.43
CA GLU A 365 -13.63 16.65 -11.22
C GLU A 365 -12.68 15.49 -10.90
N LEU A 366 -11.91 14.98 -11.87
CA LEU A 366 -11.02 13.82 -11.73
C LEU A 366 -9.54 14.21 -11.73
N LEU A 367 -9.18 15.22 -12.53
CA LEU A 367 -7.79 15.64 -12.78
C LEU A 367 -7.58 17.12 -12.48
N PRO A 368 -6.37 17.53 -12.05
CA PRO A 368 -6.01 18.93 -11.89
C PRO A 368 -6.16 19.74 -13.19
N GLU A 369 -6.44 21.05 -13.07
CA GLU A 369 -6.64 21.94 -14.22
C GLU A 369 -5.38 22.04 -15.11
N ASP A 370 -4.19 21.95 -14.50
CA ASP A 370 -2.91 22.00 -15.18
C ASP A 370 -2.44 20.64 -15.71
N TYR A 371 -3.30 19.62 -15.68
CA TYR A 371 -3.04 18.34 -16.34
C TYR A 371 -2.89 18.55 -17.85
N VAL A 372 -1.76 18.08 -18.37
CA VAL A 372 -1.44 18.01 -19.80
C VAL A 372 -0.98 16.59 -20.08
N PRO A 373 -1.60 15.86 -21.02
CA PRO A 373 -1.18 14.51 -21.36
C PRO A 373 0.25 14.50 -21.90
N SER A 374 1.04 13.54 -21.45
CA SER A 374 2.39 13.27 -21.96
C SER A 374 2.39 12.88 -23.45
N ASN A 375 1.29 12.30 -23.94
CA ASN A 375 1.19 11.71 -25.28
C ASN A 375 0.61 12.65 -26.36
N GLY A 376 0.42 13.94 -26.05
CA GLY A 376 -0.11 14.95 -27.00
C GLY A 376 0.75 15.19 -28.26
N HIS A 377 1.92 14.54 -28.38
CA HIS A 377 2.76 14.58 -29.58
C HIS A 377 2.54 13.43 -30.57
N HIS A 378 1.72 12.41 -30.27
CA HIS A 378 1.47 11.30 -31.20
C HIS A 378 0.23 11.45 -32.09
N SER A 379 -0.56 12.52 -31.95
CA SER A 379 -1.68 12.82 -32.85
C SER A 379 -1.44 14.04 -33.75
N GLY A 380 -0.18 14.37 -34.01
CA GLY A 380 0.20 15.24 -35.12
C GLY A 380 0.48 14.42 -36.37
N ILE A 381 -0.45 14.48 -37.34
CA ILE A 381 -0.29 14.09 -38.75
C ILE A 381 -0.28 12.57 -39.03
N THR A 382 -1.42 12.05 -39.49
CA THR A 382 -1.63 11.61 -40.89
C THR A 382 -3.12 11.59 -41.20
#